data_AF-A0A950KMB0-F1
#
_entry.id   AF-A0A950KMB0-F1
#
_cell.length_a   1.000
_cell.length_b   1.000
_cell.length_c   1.000
_cell.angle_alpha   90.00
_cell.angle_beta   90.00
_cell.angle_gamma   90.00
#
_symmetry.space_group_name_H-M   'P 1'
#
loop_
_entity.id
_entity.type
_entity.pdbx_description
1 polymer ?
#
loop_
_entity_poly.entity_id
_entity_poly.type
_entity_poly.pdbx_seq_one_letter_code
_entity_poly.pdbx_strand_id
1 'polypeptide(L)'
;MRSHLRRSEPTGAPATRSLLVSDLHMAAAQGPYGDPLADDTAIAATLQWFAAQLEQPTRLVILGDLLDFVLAPPHARRGAPADDLAAAKLEAMAAAHPRVFAALAAFAAAGHSLEIVPGNHDIELLRPSIQERLRGLLGGATL
;
A
#
# COMPACT_ATOMS: atom_id res chain seq x y z
N MET A 1 -49.68 16.19 -2.48
CA MET A 1 -48.58 17.17 -2.25
C MET A 1 -47.38 16.42 -1.69
N ARG A 2 -46.39 16.07 -2.53
CA ARG A 2 -45.13 15.48 -2.10
C ARG A 2 -44.08 16.59 -2.10
N SER A 3 -43.62 16.96 -0.92
CA SER A 3 -42.58 17.97 -0.71
C SER A 3 -41.26 17.45 -1.28
N HIS A 4 -40.80 18.06 -2.38
CA HIS A 4 -39.46 17.86 -2.90
C HIS A 4 -38.50 18.72 -2.07
N LEU A 5 -37.90 18.13 -1.03
CA LEU A 5 -36.68 18.69 -0.46
C LEU A 5 -35.58 18.57 -1.53
N ARG A 6 -35.34 19.65 -2.28
CA ARG A 6 -34.06 19.86 -2.94
C ARG A 6 -32.99 19.85 -1.85
N ARG A 7 -32.16 18.81 -1.79
CA ARG A 7 -30.87 18.91 -1.11
C ARG A 7 -30.11 20.01 -1.84
N SER A 8 -29.83 21.10 -1.14
CA SER A 8 -28.86 22.10 -1.60
C SER A 8 -27.51 21.38 -1.72
N GLU A 9 -27.01 21.23 -2.95
CA GLU A 9 -25.64 20.79 -3.17
C GLU A 9 -24.71 21.88 -2.60
N PRO A 10 -23.76 21.51 -1.73
CA PRO A 10 -22.78 22.48 -1.26
C PRO A 10 -21.93 22.89 -2.46
N THR A 11 -21.95 24.17 -2.80
CA THR A 11 -21.01 24.81 -3.73
C THR A 11 -19.64 24.87 -3.06
N GLY A 12 -19.02 23.70 -2.88
CA GLY A 12 -17.67 23.53 -2.37
C GLY A 12 -16.85 22.74 -3.38
N ALA A 13 -15.53 22.85 -3.31
CA ALA A 13 -14.63 21.97 -4.06
C ALA A 13 -15.11 20.51 -3.92
N PRO A 14 -15.02 19.68 -4.98
CA PRO A 14 -15.54 18.31 -4.94
C PRO A 14 -14.99 17.61 -3.69
N ALA A 15 -15.88 16.96 -2.93
CA ALA A 15 -15.49 16.28 -1.70
C ALA A 15 -14.47 15.18 -2.01
N THR A 16 -13.22 15.39 -1.60
CA THR A 16 -12.18 14.37 -1.75
C THR A 16 -12.52 13.19 -0.86
N ARG A 17 -12.61 12.00 -1.46
CA ARG A 17 -12.81 10.76 -0.72
C ARG A 17 -11.47 10.19 -0.30
N SER A 18 -11.40 9.70 0.94
CA SER A 18 -10.25 8.94 1.44
C SER A 18 -10.68 7.56 1.92
N LEU A 19 -9.87 6.55 1.60
CA LEU A 19 -9.91 5.22 2.18
C LEU A 19 -8.71 5.07 3.10
N LEU A 20 -8.92 4.54 4.30
CA LEU A 20 -7.88 4.36 5.30
C LEU A 20 -7.73 2.86 5.59
N VAL A 21 -6.49 2.40 5.63
CA VAL A 21 -6.11 1.03 6.03
C VAL A 21 -4.79 1.09 6.79
N SER A 22 -4.50 0.12 7.64
CA SER A 22 -3.27 0.03 8.42
C SER A 22 -2.93 -1.43 8.74
N ASP A 23 -1.72 -1.67 9.25
CA ASP A 23 -1.31 -2.94 9.89
C ASP A 23 -1.51 -4.17 8.99
N LEU A 24 -1.13 -4.06 7.72
CA LEU A 24 -1.21 -5.19 6.78
C LEU A 24 -0.08 -6.20 6.99
N HIS A 25 1.10 -5.74 7.43
CA HIS A 25 2.26 -6.58 7.73
C HIS A 25 2.59 -7.62 6.65
N MET A 26 2.61 -7.21 5.38
CA MET A 26 3.09 -8.08 4.30
C MET A 26 4.55 -8.41 4.55
N ALA A 27 4.86 -9.69 4.72
CA ALA A 27 6.21 -10.15 4.90
C ALA A 27 6.67 -10.97 3.69
N ALA A 28 7.77 -11.69 3.86
CA ALA A 28 8.10 -12.83 3.01
C ALA A 28 8.66 -13.90 3.94
N ALA A 29 7.93 -14.14 5.03
CA ALA A 29 8.51 -14.71 6.25
C ALA A 29 9.14 -16.08 5.98
N GLN A 30 10.43 -16.20 6.31
CA GLN A 30 11.17 -17.46 6.26
C GLN A 30 11.61 -17.79 7.69
N GLY A 31 10.84 -18.64 8.38
CA GLY A 31 11.13 -18.96 9.77
C GLY A 31 9.96 -19.59 10.51
N PRO A 32 10.06 -19.72 11.85
CA PRO A 32 8.98 -20.27 12.67
C PRO A 32 7.75 -19.34 12.74
N TYR A 33 7.94 -18.06 12.42
CA TYR A 33 6.87 -17.09 12.27
C TYR A 33 6.46 -17.05 10.81
N GLY A 34 5.19 -17.36 10.53
CA GLY A 34 4.62 -17.27 9.19
C GLY A 34 4.39 -15.81 8.78
N ASP A 35 3.90 -15.63 7.56
CA ASP A 35 3.48 -14.31 7.07
C ASP A 35 2.25 -13.82 7.85
N PRO A 36 2.26 -12.62 8.45
CA PRO A 36 1.09 -12.07 9.13
C PRO A 36 -0.09 -11.85 8.18
N LEU A 37 0.17 -11.50 6.91
CA LEU A 37 -0.89 -11.38 5.91
C LEU A 37 -1.21 -12.76 5.33
N ALA A 38 -2.33 -13.33 5.77
CA ALA A 38 -2.74 -14.66 5.35
C ALA A 38 -3.44 -14.72 3.98
N ASP A 39 -4.03 -13.62 3.50
CA ASP A 39 -4.84 -13.63 2.27
C ASP A 39 -4.71 -12.35 1.43
N ASP A 40 -3.75 -12.40 0.51
CA ASP A 40 -3.58 -11.47 -0.59
C ASP A 40 -4.83 -11.23 -1.44
N THR A 41 -5.63 -12.28 -1.63
CA THR A 41 -6.76 -12.25 -2.56
C THR A 41 -7.85 -11.34 -2.03
N ALA A 42 -8.14 -11.41 -0.73
CA ALA A 42 -9.12 -10.56 -0.09
C ALA A 42 -8.74 -9.07 -0.20
N ILE A 43 -7.47 -8.73 0.07
CA ILE A 43 -6.97 -7.35 -0.05
C ILE A 43 -7.04 -6.87 -1.50
N ALA A 44 -6.51 -7.66 -2.44
CA ALA A 44 -6.51 -7.31 -3.86
C ALA A 44 -7.93 -7.13 -4.41
N ALA A 45 -8.85 -8.05 -4.09
CA ALA A 45 -10.24 -7.96 -4.51
C ALA A 45 -10.95 -6.74 -3.91
N THR A 46 -10.65 -6.40 -2.65
CA THR A 46 -11.21 -5.20 -1.99
C THR A 46 -10.73 -3.92 -2.69
N LEU A 47 -9.44 -3.81 -3.01
CA LEU A 47 -8.89 -2.66 -3.74
C LEU A 47 -9.49 -2.55 -5.15
N GLN A 48 -9.62 -3.67 -5.86
CA GLN A 48 -10.24 -3.73 -7.19
C GLN A 48 -11.72 -3.33 -7.14
N TRP A 49 -12.45 -3.79 -6.12
CA TRP A 49 -13.84 -3.40 -5.93
C TRP A 49 -13.97 -1.90 -5.73
N PHE A 50 -13.15 -1.30 -4.85
CA PHE A 50 -13.14 0.16 -4.69
C PHE A 50 -12.79 0.88 -5.99
N ALA A 51 -11.73 0.48 -6.70
CA ALA A 51 -11.36 1.09 -7.97
C ALA A 51 -12.49 1.06 -9.00
N ALA A 52 -13.31 -0.01 -9.00
CA ALA A 52 -14.44 -0.15 -9.93
C ALA A 52 -15.70 0.63 -9.51
N GLN A 53 -15.85 0.96 -8.23
CA GLN A 53 -17.05 1.64 -7.70
C GLN A 53 -16.85 3.16 -7.55
N LEU A 54 -15.61 3.64 -7.58
CA LEU A 54 -15.29 5.03 -7.29
C LEU A 54 -15.16 5.85 -8.57
N GLU A 55 -16.11 6.75 -8.78
CA GLU A 55 -16.12 7.64 -9.95
C GLU A 55 -15.20 8.86 -9.76
N GLN A 56 -14.98 9.28 -8.52
CA GLN A 56 -14.09 10.40 -8.17
C GLN A 56 -12.68 9.93 -7.82
N PRO A 57 -11.64 10.73 -8.15
CA PRO A 57 -10.30 10.53 -7.62
C PRO A 57 -10.33 10.37 -6.10
N THR A 58 -9.84 9.23 -5.64
CA THR A 58 -9.87 8.82 -4.23
C THR A 58 -8.46 8.62 -3.76
N ARG A 59 -8.21 8.97 -2.50
CA ARG A 59 -6.92 8.74 -1.84
C ARG A 59 -6.99 7.48 -0.99
N LEU A 60 -6.13 6.51 -1.25
CA LEU A 60 -5.88 5.42 -0.31
C LEU A 60 -4.72 5.82 0.60
N VAL A 61 -4.98 5.93 1.89
CA VAL A 61 -3.98 6.23 2.92
C VAL A 61 -3.70 4.95 3.71
N ILE A 62 -2.45 4.51 3.68
CA ILE A 62 -1.95 3.36 4.43
C ILE A 62 -1.21 3.90 5.65
N LEU A 63 -1.79 3.69 6.83
CA LEU A 63 -1.37 4.28 8.10
C LEU A 63 -0.49 3.34 8.91
N GLY A 64 0.73 3.08 8.43
CA GLY A 64 1.72 2.27 9.12
C GLY A 64 1.64 0.79 8.80
N ASP A 65 2.79 0.13 8.97
CA ASP A 65 2.99 -1.32 8.94
C ASP A 65 2.32 -1.98 7.73
N LEU A 66 2.59 -1.41 6.54
CA LEU A 66 2.23 -2.02 5.27
C LEU A 66 3.07 -3.27 5.04
N LEU A 67 4.37 -3.14 5.33
CA LEU A 67 5.41 -4.14 5.11
C LEU A 67 6.03 -4.54 6.45
N ASP A 68 6.58 -5.74 6.51
CA ASP A 68 7.30 -6.22 7.68
C ASP A 68 8.77 -6.54 7.35
N PHE A 69 9.62 -5.52 7.42
CA PHE A 69 11.06 -5.67 7.20
C PHE A 69 11.74 -6.50 8.29
N VAL A 70 11.14 -6.64 9.47
CA VAL A 70 11.69 -7.45 10.57
C VAL A 70 11.62 -8.94 10.21
N LEU A 71 10.49 -9.38 9.68
CA LEU A 71 10.26 -10.76 9.27
C LEU A 71 10.80 -11.08 7.87
N ALA A 72 10.96 -10.08 7.00
CA ALA A 72 11.41 -10.29 5.64
C ALA A 72 12.89 -10.76 5.53
N PRO A 73 13.17 -11.82 4.74
CA PRO A 73 14.52 -12.18 4.32
C PRO A 73 15.00 -11.24 3.19
N PRO A 74 16.33 -11.15 2.96
CA PRO A 74 17.38 -11.84 3.71
C PRO A 74 17.63 -11.20 5.08
N HIS A 75 17.98 -12.02 6.07
CA HIS A 75 18.43 -11.51 7.36
C HIS A 75 19.86 -10.97 7.25
N ALA A 76 20.14 -9.88 7.98
CA ALA A 76 21.37 -9.10 7.84
C ALA A 76 22.62 -10.00 7.93
N ARG A 77 23.47 -9.92 6.90
CA ARG A 77 24.84 -10.45 6.95
C ARG A 77 25.77 -9.34 7.38
N ARG A 78 26.78 -9.65 8.22
CA ARG A 78 27.78 -8.66 8.66
C ARG A 78 28.38 -7.93 7.45
N GLY A 79 28.34 -6.60 7.47
CA GLY A 79 28.93 -5.74 6.46
C GLY A 79 28.07 -5.47 5.22
N ALA A 80 26.83 -5.99 5.14
CA ALA A 80 25.92 -5.64 4.05
C ALA A 80 25.48 -4.17 4.18
N PRO A 81 25.49 -3.37 3.09
CA PRO A 81 24.92 -2.02 3.11
C PRO A 81 23.44 -2.06 3.49
N ALA A 82 23.02 -1.14 4.37
CA ALA A 82 21.65 -1.14 4.91
C ALA A 82 20.57 -0.96 3.81
N ASP A 83 20.84 -0.11 2.83
CA ASP A 83 19.92 0.16 1.72
C ASP A 83 19.81 -1.05 0.76
N ASP A 84 20.92 -1.73 0.45
CA ASP A 84 20.89 -2.94 -0.38
C ASP A 84 20.11 -4.06 0.30
N LEU A 85 20.27 -4.20 1.62
CA LEU A 85 19.53 -5.16 2.42
C LEU A 85 18.03 -4.84 2.44
N ALA A 86 17.67 -3.59 2.68
CA ALA A 86 16.28 -3.15 2.66
C ALA A 86 15.64 -3.31 1.27
N ALA A 87 16.36 -2.99 0.20
CA ALA A 87 15.88 -3.20 -1.17
C ALA A 87 15.64 -4.68 -1.45
N ALA A 88 16.57 -5.57 -1.07
CA ALA A 88 16.38 -7.01 -1.24
C ALA A 88 15.16 -7.56 -0.47
N LYS A 89 14.92 -7.05 0.74
CA LYS A 89 13.73 -7.40 1.55
C LYS A 89 12.44 -6.91 0.90
N LEU A 90 12.41 -5.66 0.44
CA LEU A 90 11.26 -5.10 -0.26
C LEU A 90 10.87 -5.94 -1.48
N GLU A 91 11.86 -6.37 -2.26
CA GLU A 91 11.62 -7.24 -3.41
C GLU A 91 11.12 -8.63 -3.04
N ALA A 92 11.63 -9.20 -1.93
CA ALA A 92 11.13 -10.47 -1.43
C ALA A 92 9.65 -10.37 -1.04
N MET A 93 9.26 -9.30 -0.33
CA MET A 93 7.86 -9.05 0.05
C MET A 93 6.97 -8.81 -1.18
N ALA A 94 7.45 -8.04 -2.17
CA ALA A 94 6.71 -7.82 -3.41
C ALA A 94 6.51 -9.11 -4.22
N ALA A 95 7.52 -9.99 -4.23
CA ALA A 95 7.43 -11.30 -4.85
C ALA A 95 6.54 -12.29 -4.09
N ALA A 96 6.47 -12.17 -2.76
CA ALA A 96 5.57 -12.96 -1.91
C ALA A 96 4.11 -12.51 -2.03
N HIS A 97 3.88 -11.21 -2.23
CA HIS A 97 2.54 -10.60 -2.30
C HIS A 97 2.18 -9.96 -3.66
N PRO A 98 2.37 -10.65 -4.80
CA PRO A 98 2.28 -10.03 -6.11
C PRO A 98 0.87 -9.51 -6.43
N ARG A 99 -0.16 -10.10 -5.82
CA ARG A 99 -1.56 -9.70 -6.05
C ARG A 99 -1.87 -8.35 -5.41
N VAL A 100 -1.37 -8.11 -4.19
CA VAL A 100 -1.58 -6.85 -3.47
C VAL A 100 -0.84 -5.71 -4.19
N PHE A 101 0.43 -5.93 -4.55
CA PHE A 101 1.22 -4.95 -5.31
C PHE A 101 0.59 -4.62 -6.66
N ALA A 102 0.13 -5.63 -7.41
CA ALA A 102 -0.56 -5.41 -8.67
C ALA A 102 -1.88 -4.64 -8.48
N ALA A 103 -2.65 -4.92 -7.41
CA ALA A 103 -3.87 -4.21 -7.12
C ALA A 103 -3.63 -2.75 -6.71
N LEU A 104 -2.60 -2.46 -5.92
CA LEU A 104 -2.19 -1.09 -5.59
C LEU A 104 -1.74 -0.32 -6.84
N ALA A 105 -0.92 -0.93 -7.69
CA ALA A 105 -0.51 -0.33 -8.95
C ALA A 105 -1.72 -0.04 -9.87
N ALA A 106 -2.66 -0.98 -9.98
CA ALA A 106 -3.88 -0.80 -10.76
C ALA A 106 -4.78 0.30 -10.17
N PHE A 107 -4.88 0.39 -8.84
CA PHE A 107 -5.61 1.45 -8.15
C PHE A 107 -5.03 2.82 -8.49
N ALA A 108 -3.70 2.98 -8.43
CA ALA A 108 -3.02 4.21 -8.84
C ALA A 108 -3.23 4.52 -10.34
N ALA A 109 -3.11 3.51 -11.20
CA ALA A 109 -3.29 3.65 -12.65
C ALA A 109 -4.74 4.05 -13.04
N ALA A 110 -5.73 3.75 -12.21
CA ALA A 110 -7.12 4.18 -12.38
C ALA A 110 -7.36 5.67 -12.04
N GLY A 111 -6.30 6.44 -11.73
CA GLY A 111 -6.39 7.86 -11.41
C GLY A 111 -6.67 8.16 -9.93
N HIS A 112 -6.51 7.15 -9.07
CA HIS A 112 -6.51 7.32 -7.62
C HIS A 112 -5.08 7.55 -7.11
N SER A 113 -4.93 8.03 -5.87
CA SER A 113 -3.62 8.27 -5.26
C SER A 113 -3.34 7.31 -4.12
N LEU A 114 -2.09 6.94 -3.94
CA LEU A 114 -1.60 6.16 -2.81
C LEU A 114 -0.76 7.05 -1.90
N GLU A 115 -1.04 7.01 -0.60
CA GLU A 115 -0.20 7.64 0.42
C GLU A 115 0.17 6.62 1.48
N ILE A 116 1.46 6.49 1.75
CA ILE A 116 1.98 5.49 2.69
C ILE A 116 2.70 6.24 3.81
N VAL A 117 2.20 6.06 5.03
CA VAL A 117 2.84 6.54 6.24
C VAL A 117 3.62 5.36 6.83
N PRO A 118 4.95 5.42 6.96
CA PRO A 118 5.73 4.34 7.57
C PRO A 118 5.36 4.16 9.05
N GLY A 119 5.23 2.90 9.47
CA GLY A 119 5.14 2.47 10.86
C GLY A 119 6.49 1.98 11.38
N ASN A 120 6.46 1.20 12.46
CA ASN A 120 7.68 0.71 13.10
C ASN A 120 8.22 -0.59 12.48
N HIS A 121 7.42 -1.32 11.70
CA HIS A 121 7.87 -2.53 10.98
C HIS A 121 8.44 -2.23 9.59
N ASP A 122 8.24 -1.02 9.07
CA ASP A 122 8.68 -0.58 7.75
C ASP A 122 9.34 0.80 7.77
N ILE A 123 10.09 1.09 8.84
CA ILE A 123 10.85 2.34 9.01
C ILE A 123 11.86 2.57 7.87
N GLU A 124 12.29 1.51 7.18
CA GLU A 124 13.11 1.55 5.97
C GLU A 124 12.49 2.38 4.86
N LEU A 125 11.16 2.54 4.82
CA LEU A 125 10.46 3.40 3.86
C LEU A 125 10.77 4.89 4.02
N LEU A 126 11.40 5.30 5.13
CA LEU A 126 11.94 6.66 5.26
C LEU A 126 13.18 6.91 4.37
N ARG A 127 13.80 5.86 3.82
CA ARG A 127 14.99 5.96 2.98
C ARG A 127 14.59 6.30 1.53
N PRO A 128 15.14 7.36 0.92
CA PRO A 128 14.78 7.77 -0.44
C PRO A 128 14.95 6.66 -1.49
N SER A 129 16.04 5.90 -1.41
CA SER A 129 16.34 4.76 -2.30
C SER A 129 15.27 3.67 -2.25
N ILE A 130 14.69 3.43 -1.07
CA ILE A 130 13.63 2.44 -0.86
C ILE A 130 12.28 2.97 -1.35
N GLN A 131 12.01 4.27 -1.15
CA GLN A 131 10.82 4.89 -1.74
C GLN A 131 10.84 4.82 -3.26
N GLU A 132 11.97 5.14 -3.90
CA GLU A 132 12.13 5.01 -5.36
C GLU A 132 11.87 3.57 -5.83
N ARG A 133 12.41 2.59 -5.11
CA ARG A 133 12.18 1.17 -5.41
C ARG A 133 10.70 0.79 -5.28
N LEU A 134 10.04 1.20 -4.19
CA LEU A 134 8.62 0.94 -3.97
C LEU A 134 7.76 1.61 -5.06
N ARG A 135 8.05 2.85 -5.43
CA ARG A 135 7.37 3.52 -6.57
C ARG A 135 7.51 2.70 -7.84
N GLY A 136 8.71 2.18 -8.13
CA GLY A 136 8.95 1.30 -9.28
C GLY A 136 8.09 0.04 -9.26
N LEU A 137 7.99 -0.63 -8.10
CA LEU A 137 7.14 -1.81 -7.90
C LEU A 137 5.64 -1.50 -8.06
N LEU A 138 5.23 -0.28 -7.74
CA LEU A 138 3.85 0.21 -7.86
C LEU A 138 3.55 0.84 -9.24
N GLY A 139 4.37 0.56 -10.25
CA GLY A 139 4.14 1.03 -11.62
C GLY A 139 4.47 2.52 -11.85
N GLY A 140 5.34 3.10 -11.00
CA GLY A 140 5.73 4.51 -11.07
C GLY A 140 4.76 5.47 -10.38
N ALA A 141 3.87 4.96 -9.52
CA ALA A 141 2.93 5.78 -8.77
C ALA A 141 3.66 6.84 -7.91
N THR A 142 3.11 8.05 -7.87
CA THR A 142 3.57 9.08 -6.94
C THR A 142 3.11 8.71 -5.52
N LEU A 143 4.08 8.30 -4.69
CA LEU A 143 3.95 8.14 -3.23
C LEU A 143 4.32 9.43 -2.51
#